data_AF-N1ULI1-F1
#
_entry.id   AF-N1ULI1-F1
#
_cell.length_a   1.000
_cell.length_b   1.000
_cell.length_c   1.000
_cell.angle_alpha   90.00
_cell.angle_beta   90.00
_cell.angle_gamma   90.00
#
_symmetry.space_group_name_H-M   'P 1'
#
loop_
_entity.id
_entity.type
_entity.pdbx_description
1 polymer ?
#
loop_
_entity_poly.entity_id
_entity_poly.type
_entity_poly.pdbx_seq_one_letter_code
_entity_poly.pdbx_strand_id
1 'polypeptide(L)'
;MILGYGIVLNQQGYILTNSHVIGTYDHLLVKSKSGKFYEAIVIGQDKKIDLAILQVTPDEDIVPVEKLDYYTLQRGEAAIRKYIHAKNQMKKHRDPKVKMKVHHGSSL
;
A
#
# COMPACT_ATOMS: atom_id res chain seq x y z
N MET A 1 9.37 -19.75 -5.38
CA MET A 1 9.68 -18.42 -4.82
C MET A 1 8.84 -17.38 -5.54
N ILE A 2 7.99 -16.67 -4.82
CA ILE A 2 7.29 -15.50 -5.37
C ILE A 2 8.15 -14.29 -5.04
N LEU A 3 8.63 -13.57 -6.07
CA LEU A 3 9.35 -12.32 -5.90
C LEU A 3 8.35 -11.18 -6.10
N GLY A 4 8.30 -10.26 -5.15
CA GLY A 4 7.46 -9.07 -5.23
C GLY A 4 8.23 -7.83 -4.81
N TYR A 5 7.66 -6.67 -5.15
CA TYR A 5 8.17 -5.37 -4.76
C TYR A 5 7.30 -4.77 -3.64
N GLY A 6 7.92 -3.95 -2.80
CA GLY A 6 7.24 -3.22 -1.74
C GLY A 6 7.75 -1.79 -1.63
N ILE A 7 6.96 -0.94 -0.99
CA ILE A 7 7.30 0.45 -0.71
C ILE A 7 7.26 0.70 0.78
N VAL A 8 8.35 1.27 1.32
CA VAL A 8 8.40 1.79 2.69
C VAL A 8 7.51 3.03 2.79
N LEU A 9 6.51 2.96 3.67
CA LEU A 9 5.49 3.98 3.88
C LEU A 9 5.89 5.01 4.94
N ASN A 10 6.64 4.59 5.97
CA ASN A 10 6.98 5.45 7.10
C ASN A 10 8.24 4.98 7.84
N GLN A 11 8.71 5.83 8.76
CA GLN A 11 9.90 5.60 9.58
C GLN A 11 9.73 4.45 10.59
N GLN A 12 8.50 3.96 10.79
CA GLN A 12 8.22 2.80 11.64
C GLN A 12 8.43 1.46 10.92
N GLY A 13 8.88 1.50 9.66
CA GLY A 13 9.17 0.30 8.88
C GLY A 13 7.95 -0.36 8.24
N TYR A 14 6.83 0.37 8.09
CA TYR A 14 5.68 -0.17 7.36
C TYR A 14 5.95 -0.24 5.86
N ILE A 15 5.66 -1.38 5.25
CA ILE A 15 5.88 -1.64 3.84
C ILE A 15 4.56 -2.04 3.19
N LEU A 16 4.18 -1.33 2.14
CA LEU A 16 3.06 -1.69 1.28
C LEU A 16 3.52 -2.68 0.21
N THR A 17 2.78 -3.76 0.03
CA THR A 17 2.99 -4.73 -1.05
C THR A 17 1.66 -5.36 -1.49
N ASN A 18 1.72 -6.33 -2.40
CA ASN A 18 0.58 -7.10 -2.86
C ASN A 18 0.28 -8.25 -1.90
N SER A 19 -1.01 -8.52 -1.65
CA SER A 19 -1.42 -9.64 -0.79
C SER A 19 -1.05 -11.01 -1.35
N HIS A 20 -1.08 -11.17 -2.69
CA HIS A 20 -0.74 -12.44 -3.32
C HIS A 20 0.76 -12.76 -3.23
N VAL A 21 1.61 -11.77 -2.97
CA VAL A 21 3.07 -11.95 -2.80
C VAL A 21 3.38 -12.61 -1.45
N ILE A 22 2.64 -12.26 -0.41
CA ILE A 22 2.90 -12.73 0.95
C ILE A 22 2.30 -14.11 1.25
N GLY A 23 1.36 -14.58 0.42
CA GLY A 23 0.80 -15.93 0.51
C GLY A 23 0.27 -16.29 1.90
N THR A 24 0.61 -17.49 2.38
CA THR A 24 0.36 -17.98 3.76
C THR A 24 1.66 -18.29 4.50
N TYR A 25 2.77 -17.64 4.11
CA TYR A 25 4.09 -18.00 4.61
C TYR A 25 4.28 -17.53 6.06
N ASP A 26 4.82 -18.42 6.90
CA ASP A 26 5.10 -18.14 8.31
C ASP A 26 6.28 -17.16 8.50
N HIS A 27 7.17 -17.09 7.51
CA HIS A 27 8.35 -16.22 7.52
C HIS A 27 8.46 -15.44 6.21
N LEU A 28 8.51 -14.11 6.33
CA LEU A 28 8.69 -13.19 5.21
C LEU A 28 10.04 -12.47 5.37
N LEU A 29 10.83 -12.46 4.30
CA LEU A 29 12.06 -11.69 4.22
C LEU A 29 11.91 -10.57 3.21
N VAL A 30 12.24 -9.36 3.63
CA VAL A 30 12.34 -8.19 2.75
C VAL A 30 13.81 -7.93 2.48
N LYS A 31 14.17 -7.80 1.20
CA LYS A 31 15.50 -7.38 0.78
C LYS A 31 15.48 -5.87 0.48
N SER A 32 16.30 -5.09 1.19
CA SER A 32 16.48 -3.66 0.90
C SER A 32 17.25 -3.45 -0.41
N LYS A 33 17.32 -2.19 -0.87
CA LYS A 33 18.11 -1.82 -2.05
C LYS A 33 19.61 -2.07 -1.89
N SER A 34 20.13 -1.94 -0.67
CA SER A 34 21.53 -2.27 -0.34
C SER A 34 21.79 -3.77 -0.36
N GLY A 35 20.74 -4.59 -0.33
CA GLY A 35 20.81 -6.05 -0.36
C GLY A 35 20.67 -6.72 1.01
N LYS A 36 20.52 -5.94 2.08
CA LYS A 36 20.28 -6.43 3.43
C LYS A 36 18.89 -7.06 3.56
N PHE A 37 18.78 -8.12 4.35
CA PHE A 37 17.53 -8.83 4.59
C PHE A 37 16.94 -8.46 5.96
N TYR A 38 15.62 -8.34 6.00
CA TYR A 38 14.82 -8.00 7.18
C TYR A 38 13.72 -9.03 7.33
N GLU A 39 13.54 -9.53 8.55
CA GLU A 39 12.32 -10.25 8.91
C GLU A 39 11.14 -9.29 8.91
N ALA A 40 10.06 -9.71 8.26
CA ALA A 40 8.84 -8.94 8.13
C ALA A 40 7.66 -9.68 8.77
N ILE A 41 6.86 -8.94 9.53
CA ILE A 41 5.57 -9.42 10.06
C ILE A 41 4.44 -8.85 9.21
N VAL A 42 3.37 -9.63 9.04
CA VAL A 42 2.15 -9.16 8.39
C VAL A 42 1.32 -8.37 9.39
N ILE A 43 1.13 -7.07 9.15
CA ILE A 43 0.26 -6.22 9.97
C ILE A 43 -1.21 -6.37 9.54
N GLY A 44 -1.43 -6.55 8.24
CA GLY A 44 -2.76 -6.80 7.70
C GLY A 44 -2.75 -6.92 6.19
N GLN A 45 -3.83 -7.48 5.64
CA GLN A 45 -4.03 -7.60 4.20
C GLN A 45 -5.49 -7.46 3.83
N ASP A 46 -5.72 -6.94 2.63
CA ASP A 46 -7.01 -6.98 1.95
C ASP A 46 -6.86 -7.73 0.63
N LYS A 47 -7.36 -8.96 0.60
CA LYS A 47 -7.31 -9.83 -0.58
C LYS A 47 -8.19 -9.33 -1.72
N LYS A 48 -9.25 -8.55 -1.45
CA LYS A 48 -10.17 -8.06 -2.48
C LYS A 48 -9.50 -7.06 -3.41
N ILE A 49 -8.71 -6.16 -2.82
CA ILE A 49 -7.91 -5.18 -3.57
C ILE A 49 -6.45 -5.60 -3.69
N ASP A 50 -6.11 -6.80 -3.25
CA ASP A 50 -4.80 -7.40 -3.31
C ASP A 50 -3.68 -6.47 -2.78
N LEU A 51 -3.86 -6.00 -1.54
CA LEU A 51 -2.90 -5.19 -0.80
C LEU A 51 -2.53 -5.83 0.54
N ALA A 52 -1.30 -5.62 0.97
CA ALA A 52 -0.83 -6.00 2.29
C ALA A 52 0.11 -4.95 2.88
N ILE A 53 0.09 -4.84 4.20
CA ILE A 53 1.03 -4.05 4.99
C ILE A 53 1.90 -5.03 5.78
N LEU A 54 3.20 -4.92 5.57
CA LEU A 54 4.22 -5.57 6.36
C LEU A 54 4.86 -4.57 7.31
N GLN A 55 5.48 -5.05 8.38
CA GLN A 55 6.38 -4.26 9.20
C GLN A 55 7.71 -4.97 9.33
N VAL A 56 8.80 -4.21 9.19
CA VAL A 56 10.16 -4.62 9.52
C VAL A 56 10.69 -3.77 10.66
N THR A 57 11.71 -4.23 11.36
CA THR A 57 12.49 -3.36 12.26
C THR A 57 13.36 -2.44 11.38
N PRO A 58 13.11 -1.12 11.35
CA PRO A 58 13.77 -0.23 10.42
C PRO A 58 15.17 0.17 10.93
N ASP A 59 16.03 0.49 9.97
CA ASP A 59 17.31 1.18 10.16
C ASP A 59 17.51 2.17 9.00
N GLU A 60 18.74 2.63 8.80
CA GLU A 60 19.12 3.58 7.74
C GLU A 60 18.81 3.12 6.30
N ASP A 61 18.66 1.81 6.06
CA ASP A 61 18.34 1.27 4.73
C ASP A 61 16.81 1.23 4.45
N ILE A 62 15.98 1.38 5.49
CA ILE A 62 14.52 1.39 5.38
C ILE A 62 14.04 2.83 5.26
N VAL A 63 14.25 3.39 4.06
CA VAL A 63 13.93 4.79 3.77
C VAL A 63 12.52 4.93 3.19
N PRO A 64 11.61 5.67 3.85
CA PRO A 64 10.28 5.94 3.30
C PRO A 64 10.35 6.71 2.00
N VAL A 65 9.42 6.44 1.09
CA VAL A 65 9.26 7.30 -0.08
C VAL A 65 8.60 8.61 0.33
N GLU A 66 9.27 9.73 0.05
CA GLU A 66 8.73 11.07 0.36
C GLU A 66 7.48 11.38 -0.47
N LYS A 67 7.47 10.93 -1.73
CA LYS A 67 6.36 11.09 -2.66
C LYS A 67 6.20 9.83 -3.50
N LEU A 68 4.96 9.36 -3.62
CA LEU A 68 4.62 8.35 -4.61
C LEU A 68 4.26 9.03 -5.93
N ASP A 69 5.15 8.90 -6.91
CA ASP A 69 4.97 9.41 -8.26
C ASP A 69 4.90 8.28 -9.31
N TYR A 70 4.63 8.66 -10.57
CA TYR A 70 4.49 7.71 -11.68
C TYR A 70 5.77 6.89 -11.95
N TYR A 71 6.94 7.43 -11.62
CA TYR A 71 8.21 6.74 -11.81
C TYR A 71 8.44 5.66 -10.73
N THR A 72 8.15 6.01 -9.48
CA THR A 72 8.12 5.08 -8.34
C THR A 72 7.07 3.98 -8.56
N LEU A 73 5.96 4.34 -9.20
CA LEU A 73 4.92 3.42 -9.64
C LEU A 73 5.45 2.39 -10.64
N GLN A 74 6.14 2.81 -11.71
CA GLN A 74 6.67 1.90 -12.75
C GLN A 74 7.57 0.78 -12.21
N ARG A 75 8.23 0.98 -11.07
CA ARG A 75 9.10 -0.03 -10.45
C ARG A 75 8.38 -0.96 -9.44
N GLY A 76 7.11 -0.72 -9.09
CA GLY A 76 6.36 -1.49 -8.08
C GLY A 76 4.86 -1.67 -8.38
N GLU A 77 4.53 -1.75 -9.66
CA GLU A 77 3.29 -1.25 -10.27
C GLU A 77 1.92 -1.68 -9.71
N ALA A 78 1.74 -2.87 -9.14
CA ALA A 78 0.38 -3.36 -8.87
C ALA A 78 -0.21 -2.82 -7.55
N ALA A 79 0.43 -3.10 -6.41
CA ALA A 79 -0.07 -2.67 -5.11
C ALA A 79 -0.15 -1.14 -4.99
N ILE A 80 0.85 -0.45 -5.51
CA ILE A 80 0.93 1.00 -5.39
C ILE A 80 -0.21 1.70 -6.14
N ARG A 81 -0.52 1.26 -7.37
CA ARG A 81 -1.63 1.80 -8.15
C ARG A 81 -2.96 1.63 -7.41
N LYS A 82 -3.18 0.45 -6.82
CA LYS A 82 -4.39 0.14 -6.04
C LYS A 82 -4.49 1.00 -4.78
N TYR A 83 -3.37 1.21 -4.07
CA TYR A 83 -3.32 2.11 -2.92
C TYR A 83 -3.62 3.57 -3.27
N ILE A 84 -3.02 4.11 -4.34
CA ILE A 84 -3.30 5.48 -4.79
C ILE A 84 -4.76 5.61 -5.24
N HIS A 85 -5.28 4.63 -5.98
CA HIS A 85 -6.68 4.60 -6.37
C HIS A 85 -7.59 4.63 -5.13
N ALA A 86 -7.37 3.74 -4.16
CA ALA A 86 -8.13 3.69 -2.91
C ALA A 86 -8.05 5.03 -2.14
N LYS A 87 -6.84 5.59 -1.99
CA LYS A 87 -6.62 6.89 -1.32
C LYS A 87 -7.33 8.03 -2.03
N ASN A 88 -7.33 8.05 -3.37
CA ASN A 88 -8.03 9.07 -4.16
C ASN A 88 -9.55 8.95 -4.04
N GLN A 89 -10.10 7.74 -4.00
CA GLN A 89 -11.54 7.51 -3.78
C GLN A 89 -11.97 7.95 -2.38
N MET A 90 -11.15 7.69 -1.35
CA MET A 90 -11.39 8.17 0.02
C MET A 90 -11.38 9.70 0.12
N LYS A 91 -10.47 10.38 -0.61
CA LYS A 91 -10.44 11.85 -0.67
C LYS A 91 -11.68 12.43 -1.34
N LYS A 92 -12.14 11.84 -2.46
CA LYS A 92 -13.36 12.27 -3.14
C LYS A 92 -14.62 12.11 -2.27
N HIS A 93 -14.68 11.09 -1.42
CA HIS A 93 -15.77 10.89 -0.46
C HIS A 93 -15.68 11.80 0.78
N ARG A 94 -14.51 12.40 1.06
CA ARG A 94 -14.32 13.39 2.13
C ARG A 94 -14.56 14.83 1.67
N ASP A 95 -14.77 15.05 0.37
CA ASP A 95 -15.03 16.38 -0.16
C ASP A 95 -16.50 16.77 0.08
N PRO A 96 -16.80 17.76 0.95
CA PRO A 96 -18.17 18.11 1.33
C PRO A 96 -19.03 18.57 0.14
N LYS A 97 -18.42 18.98 -0.98
CA LYS A 97 -19.13 19.38 -2.21
C LYS A 97 -19.75 18.21 -2.99
N VAL A 98 -19.30 16.97 -2.78
CA VAL A 98 -19.81 15.79 -3.51
C VAL A 98 -21.07 15.19 -2.83
N LYS A 99 -21.34 15.55 -1.56
CA LYS A 99 -22.53 15.07 -0.82
C LYS A 99 -23.87 15.70 -1.24
N MET A 100 -23.88 16.66 -2.16
CA MET A 100 -25.10 17.38 -2.54
C MET A 100 -25.54 17.09 -3.98
N LYS A 101 -25.88 15.82 -4.24
CA LYS A 101 -26.84 15.43 -5.28
C LYS A 101 -27.73 14.32 -4.73
N VAL A 102 -28.40 14.60 -3.62
CA VAL A 102 -29.61 13.87 -3.25
C VAL A 102 -30.74 14.38 -4.14
N HIS A 103 -31.27 13.46 -4.94
CA HIS A 103 -32.50 13.57 -5.71
C HIS A 103 -33.57 14.34 -4.92
N HIS A 104 -34.01 15.48 -5.43
CA HIS A 104 -35.37 15.94 -5.16
C HIS A 104 -36.27 15.30 -6.23
N GLY A 105 -36.50 14.00 -6.05
CA GLY A 105 -37.52 13.25 -6.76
C GLY A 105 -38.72 13.05 -5.82
N SER A 106 -39.78 13.79 -6.13
CA SER A 106 -41.20 13.53 -5.83
C SER A 106 -41.71 13.56 -4.38
N SER A 107 -42.59 14.52 -4.08
CA SER A 107 -44.03 14.28 -3.87
C SER A 107 -44.70 15.41 -3.09
N LEU A 108 -45.54 16.20 -3.76
CA LEU A 108 -47.01 16.29 -3.61
C LEU A 108 -47.55 17.17 -4.74
#